data_AF-A0A524FC17-F1
#
_entry.id   AF-A0A524FC17-F1
#
_cell.length_a   1.000
_cell.length_b   1.000
_cell.length_c   1.000
_cell.angle_alpha   90.00
_cell.angle_beta   90.00
_cell.angle_gamma   90.00
#
_symmetry.space_group_name_H-M   'P 1'
#
loop_
_entity.id
_entity.type
_entity.pdbx_description
1 polymer ?
#
loop_
_entity_poly.entity_id
_entity_poly.type
_entity_poly.pdbx_seq_one_letter_code
_entity_poly.pdbx_strand_id
1 'polypeptide(L)'
;MHVNGDQAKFLCKECGWEFPKDLIDNLIKEEQESIYCEQCGTENHKKDFGESQISQKIQQEKTKKLHSLFSTAKKKSKEYKEKIKSQLKKKS
;
A
#
# COMPACT_ATOMS: atom_id res chain seq x y z
N MET A 1 -19.61 -13.09 4.00
CA MET A 1 -18.21 -12.61 4.14
C MET A 1 -18.13 -11.23 3.52
N HIS A 2 -18.38 -10.16 4.29
CA HIS A 2 -18.16 -8.79 3.83
C HIS A 2 -16.93 -8.27 4.57
N VAL A 3 -15.75 -8.50 3.99
CA VAL A 3 -14.57 -7.70 4.31
C VAL A 3 -14.79 -6.37 3.60
N ASN A 4 -15.54 -5.48 4.24
CA ASN A 4 -15.46 -4.07 3.90
C ASN A 4 -14.02 -3.67 4.19
N GLY A 5 -13.25 -3.47 3.13
CA GLY A 5 -11.94 -2.86 3.24
C GLY A 5 -12.17 -1.44 3.70
N ASP A 6 -12.17 -1.24 5.02
CA ASP A 6 -12.05 0.06 5.67
C ASP A 6 -10.77 0.71 5.15
N GLN A 7 -10.89 1.42 4.04
CA GLN A 7 -9.91 2.40 3.62
C GLN A 7 -9.97 3.47 4.70
N ALA A 8 -9.02 3.44 5.63
CA ALA A 8 -8.89 4.45 6.68
C ALA A 8 -9.04 5.84 6.05
N LYS A 9 -10.12 6.54 6.42
CA LYS A 9 -10.42 7.88 5.93
C LYS A 9 -9.68 8.86 6.83
N PHE A 10 -8.78 9.61 6.24
CA PHE A 10 -8.01 10.63 6.95
C PHE A 10 -8.79 11.93 6.85
N LEU A 11 -9.36 12.38 7.96
CA LEU A 11 -10.20 13.56 8.02
C LEU A 11 -9.47 14.69 8.72
N CYS A 12 -9.73 15.93 8.32
CA CYS A 12 -9.26 17.09 9.05
C CYS A 12 -9.94 17.16 10.43
N LYS A 13 -9.14 17.40 11.47
CA LYS A 13 -9.61 17.49 12.85
C LYS A 13 -10.61 18.63 13.11
N GLU A 14 -10.52 19.71 12.33
CA GLU A 14 -11.35 20.91 12.54
C GLU A 14 -12.61 20.88 11.68
N CYS A 15 -12.49 20.62 10.37
CA CYS A 15 -13.62 20.72 9.44
C CYS A 15 -14.16 19.37 8.96
N GLY A 16 -13.53 18.26 9.34
CA GLY A 16 -13.94 16.91 8.92
C GLY A 16 -13.71 16.61 7.44
N TRP A 17 -12.99 17.47 6.71
CA TRP A 17 -12.72 17.26 5.29
C TRP A 17 -11.81 16.05 5.05
N GLU A 18 -12.16 15.21 4.09
CA GLU A 18 -11.40 14.02 3.74
C GLU A 18 -10.17 14.40 2.90
N PHE A 19 -8.99 14.08 3.42
CA PHE A 19 -7.75 14.33 2.71
C PHE A 19 -7.59 13.39 1.51
N PRO A 20 -7.18 13.92 0.34
CA PRO A 20 -6.91 13.11 -0.83
C PRO A 20 -5.81 12.09 -0.53
N LYS A 21 -5.96 10.91 -1.13
CA LYS A 21 -5.09 9.76 -0.84
C LYS A 21 -3.61 10.07 -1.09
N ASP A 22 -3.28 10.80 -2.15
CA ASP A 22 -1.92 11.20 -2.49
C ASP A 22 -1.26 12.07 -1.41
N LEU A 23 -2.02 13.01 -0.82
CA LEU A 23 -1.51 13.88 0.25
C LEU A 23 -1.19 13.07 1.51
N ILE A 24 -2.02 12.08 1.82
CA ILE A 24 -1.76 11.13 2.92
C ILE A 24 -0.61 10.18 2.60
N ASP A 25 -0.50 9.73 1.35
CA ASP A 25 0.58 8.86 0.91
C ASP A 25 1.94 9.56 1.07
N ASN A 26 2.00 10.85 0.70
CA ASN A 26 3.18 11.70 0.91
C ASN A 26 3.46 11.92 2.40
N LEU A 27 2.45 12.20 3.23
CA LEU A 27 2.61 12.30 4.70
C LEU A 27 3.20 11.01 5.31
N ILE A 28 2.87 9.86 4.74
CA ILE A 28 3.36 8.55 5.22
C ILE A 28 4.75 8.22 4.65
N LYS A 29 5.02 8.52 3.37
CA LYS A 29 6.24 8.15 2.64
C LYS A 29 7.39 9.14 2.78
N GLU A 30 7.10 10.45 2.74
CA GLU A 30 8.11 11.52 2.66
C GLU A 30 8.51 12.10 4.03
N GLU A 31 8.20 11.41 5.13
CA GLU A 31 8.55 11.89 6.49
C GLU A 31 7.98 13.29 6.82
N GLN A 32 6.94 13.75 6.14
CA GLN A 32 6.29 14.99 6.54
C GLN A 32 5.58 14.80 7.90
N GLU A 33 5.78 15.75 8.80
CA GLU A 33 5.16 15.73 10.14
C GLU A 33 3.73 16.27 10.14
N SER A 34 3.39 17.12 9.17
CA SER A 34 2.06 17.75 9.05
C SER A 34 1.65 18.02 7.59
N ILE A 35 0.35 18.19 7.38
CA ILE A 35 -0.28 18.63 6.12
C ILE A 35 -1.34 19.69 6.42
N TYR A 36 -1.53 20.63 5.50
CA TYR A 36 -2.57 21.66 5.61
C TYR A 36 -3.87 21.20 4.96
N CYS A 37 -4.99 21.49 5.62
CA CYS A 37 -6.31 21.29 5.06
C CYS A 37 -6.60 22.36 4.01
N GLU A 38 -6.92 21.95 2.79
CA GLU A 38 -7.23 22.88 1.70
C GLU A 38 -8.59 23.59 1.87
N GLN A 39 -9.47 23.08 2.74
CA GLN A 39 -10.78 23.71 3.01
C GLN A 39 -10.71 24.79 4.09
N CYS A 40 -10.02 24.54 5.19
CA CYS A 40 -10.02 25.44 6.35
C CYS A 40 -8.65 25.99 6.73
N GLY A 41 -7.59 25.58 6.03
CA GLY A 41 -6.20 26.01 6.30
C GLY A 41 -5.58 25.40 7.56
N THR A 42 -6.31 24.54 8.28
CA THR A 42 -5.82 23.93 9.52
C THR A 42 -4.64 23.01 9.24
N GLU A 43 -3.59 23.14 10.05
CA GLU A 43 -2.49 22.18 10.10
C GLU A 43 -2.89 20.90 10.83
N ASN A 44 -2.78 19.76 10.15
CA ASN A 44 -3.07 18.44 10.69
C ASN A 44 -1.77 17.63 10.76
N HIS A 45 -1.44 17.16 11.95
CA HIS A 45 -0.18 16.48 12.20
C HIS A 45 -0.34 14.97 12.02
N LYS A 46 0.73 14.27 11.67
CA LYS A 46 0.73 12.81 11.53
C LYS A 46 0.18 12.08 12.77
N LYS A 47 0.50 12.58 13.96
CA LYS A 47 -0.02 12.06 15.25
C LYS A 47 -1.53 12.19 15.42
N ASP A 48 -2.16 13.14 14.72
CA ASP A 48 -3.59 13.42 14.80
C ASP A 48 -4.43 12.33 14.14
N PHE A 49 -3.89 11.71 13.08
CA PHE A 49 -4.55 10.65 12.34
C PHE A 49 -4.49 9.26 13.02
N GLY A 50 -3.88 9.15 14.20
CA GLY A 50 -3.75 7.91 14.96
C GLY A 50 -2.74 6.92 14.39
N GLU A 51 -1.78 6.50 15.21
CA GLU A 51 -0.70 5.58 14.84
C GLU A 51 -1.20 4.27 14.23
N SER A 52 -2.36 3.79 14.67
CA SER A 52 -3.00 2.55 14.19
C SER A 52 -3.38 2.63 12.70
N GLN A 53 -3.91 3.76 12.22
CA GLN A 53 -4.34 3.94 10.83
C GLN A 53 -3.15 4.02 9.87
N ILE A 54 -2.08 4.69 10.30
CA ILE A 54 -0.83 4.82 9.55
C ILE A 54 -0.14 3.45 9.44
N SER A 55 -0.05 2.72 10.56
CA SER A 55 0.59 1.41 10.61
C SER A 55 -0.13 0.38 9.72
N GLN A 56 -1.46 0.41 9.67
CA GLN A 56 -2.25 -0.43 8.77
C GLN A 56 -1.97 -0.13 7.28
N LYS A 57 -1.90 1.14 6.88
CA LYS A 57 -1.55 1.52 5.49
C LYS A 57 -0.16 1.03 5.10
N ILE A 58 0.83 1.17 5.99
CA ILE A 58 2.20 0.69 5.77
C ILE A 58 2.22 -0.84 5.59
N GLN A 59 1.49 -1.59 6.43
CA GLN A 59 1.39 -3.05 6.33
C GLN A 59 0.69 -3.49 5.03
N GLN A 60 -0.37 -2.80 4.61
CA GLN A 60 -1.05 -3.09 3.34
C GLN A 60 -0.14 -2.85 2.13
N GLU A 61 0.63 -1.77 2.09
CA GLU A 61 1.56 -1.50 0.99
C GLU A 61 2.67 -2.55 0.91
N LYS A 62 3.26 -2.92 2.06
CA LYS A 62 4.26 -4.00 2.15
C LYS A 62 3.69 -5.33 1.66
N THR A 63 2.46 -5.68 2.04
CA THR A 63 1.81 -6.93 1.64
C THR A 63 1.56 -6.98 0.13
N LYS A 64 1.12 -5.87 -0.49
CA LYS A 64 0.92 -5.77 -1.94
C LYS A 64 2.23 -5.96 -2.71
N LYS A 65 3.31 -5.32 -2.26
CA LYS A 65 4.64 -5.45 -2.88
C LYS A 65 5.15 -6.90 -2.77
N LEU A 66 5.00 -7.51 -1.60
CA LEU A 66 5.39 -8.90 -1.36
C LEU A 66 4.59 -9.88 -2.24
N HIS A 67 3.27 -9.71 -2.36
CA HIS A 67 2.43 -10.54 -3.22
C HIS A 67 2.83 -10.44 -4.70
N SER A 68 3.24 -9.26 -5.17
CA SER A 68 3.74 -9.06 -6.54
C SER A 68 5.06 -9.81 -6.79
N LEU A 69 5.99 -9.77 -5.83
CA LEU A 69 7.25 -10.50 -5.90
C LEU A 69 7.03 -12.02 -5.94
N PHE A 70 6.17 -12.55 -5.05
CA PHE A 70 5.82 -13.97 -5.05
C PHE A 70 5.15 -14.41 -6.36
N SER A 71 4.28 -13.57 -6.93
CA SER A 71 3.63 -13.85 -8.22
C SER A 71 4.65 -13.94 -9.35
N THR A 72 5.61 -13.03 -9.37
CA THR A 72 6.71 -13.02 -10.36
C THR A 72 7.61 -14.25 -10.20
N ALA A 73 7.98 -14.60 -8.97
CA ALA A 73 8.78 -15.79 -8.67
C ALA A 73 8.09 -17.08 -9.10
N LYS A 74 6.78 -17.22 -8.83
CA LYS A 74 5.97 -18.37 -9.28
C LYS A 74 5.96 -18.49 -10.80
N LYS A 75 5.79 -17.38 -11.53
CA LYS A 75 5.82 -17.36 -13.00
C LYS A 75 7.18 -17.85 -13.54
N LYS A 76 8.28 -17.30 -13.03
CA LYS A 76 9.64 -17.69 -13.42
C LYS A 76 9.93 -19.16 -13.13
N SER A 77 9.49 -19.67 -11.98
CA SER A 77 9.64 -21.08 -11.60
C SER A 77 8.92 -22.02 -12.58
N LYS A 78 7.69 -21.67 -12.99
CA LYS A 78 6.94 -22.43 -14.00
C LYS A 78 7.66 -22.43 -15.35
N GLU A 79 8.13 -21.28 -15.83
CA GLU A 79 8.88 -21.17 -17.08
C GLU A 79 10.17 -22.02 -17.06
N TYR A 80 10.90 -22.01 -15.94
CA TYR A 80 12.11 -22.81 -15.78
C TYR A 80 11.83 -24.32 -15.82
N LYS A 81 10.78 -24.78 -15.12
CA LYS A 81 10.36 -26.17 -15.12
C LYS A 81 9.97 -26.67 -16.52
N GLU A 82 9.24 -25.86 -17.28
CA GLU A 82 8.86 -26.18 -18.67
C GLU A 82 10.07 -26.25 -19.60
N LYS A 83 11.04 -25.34 -19.45
CA LYS A 83 12.31 -25.37 -20.20
C LYS A 83 13.10 -26.65 -19.92
N ILE A 84 13.26 -27.03 -18.65
CA ILE A 84 13.94 -28.29 -18.29
C ILE A 84 13.22 -29.50 -18.91
N LYS A 85 11.90 -29.56 -18.79
CA LYS A 85 11.09 -30.67 -19.33
C LYS A 85 11.20 -30.77 -20.86
N SER A 86 11.25 -29.64 -21.56
CA SER A 86 11.47 -29.60 -23.01
C SER A 86 12.86 -30.09 -23.40
N GLN A 87 13.91 -29.72 -22.65
CA GLN A 87 15.28 -30.16 -22.92
C GLN A 87 15.48 -31.66 -22.67
N LEU A 88 14.83 -32.22 -21.64
CA LEU A 88 14.87 -33.67 -21.37
C LEU A 88 14.19 -34.46 -22.49
N LYS A 89 13.03 -34.00 -22.99
CA LYS A 89 12.32 -34.65 -24.10
C LYS A 89 13.06 -34.63 -25.45
N LYS A 90 13.98 -33.69 -25.65
CA LYS A 90 14.79 -33.60 -26.88
C LYS A 90 16.04 -34.50 -26.86
N LYS A 91 16.39 -35.05 -25.69
CA LYS A 91 17.56 -35.92 -25.48
C LYS A 91 17.21 -37.40 -25.35
N SER A 92 15.92 -37.76 -25.40
CA SER A 92 15.41 -39.14 -25.50
C SER A 92 14.95 -39.41 -26.92
#